data_AF-I2FPL6-F1
#
_entry.id   AF-I2FPL6-F1
#
_cell.length_a   1.000
_cell.length_b   1.000
_cell.length_c   1.000
_cell.angle_alpha   90.00
_cell.angle_beta   90.00
_cell.angle_gamma   90.00
#
_symmetry.space_group_name_H-M   'P 1'
#
loop_
_entity.id
_entity.type
_entity.pdbx_description
1 polymer ?
#
loop_
_entity_poly.entity_id
_entity_poly.type
_entity_poly.pdbx_seq_one_letter_code
_entity_poly.pdbx_strand_id
1 'polypeptide(L)'
;MTDTTTTEARLLPGGFHAFNPQADFSDNKETNVARPLTDAVVTIRIIKSFEFRSMKAYVIKNIDLTTTTVAQLEEKCRQEVKSNSAYRAFKSYADKLDTLKLYTRAHGSKTTNLIINLDHSDWVLQDKNLGALAKAEQKTKENTTLAEIGVENETELSFFNKEAYEAFLADPSTKWDATG
;
A
#
# COMPACT_ATOMS: atom_id res chain seq x y z
N MET A 1 -42.20 45.93 2.14
CA MET A 1 -43.00 44.73 2.45
C MET A 1 -42.23 43.55 1.87
N THR A 2 -41.45 42.88 2.72
CA THR A 2 -40.59 41.76 2.34
C THR A 2 -41.41 40.48 2.49
N ASP A 3 -41.74 39.86 1.36
CA ASP A 3 -42.46 38.59 1.32
C ASP A 3 -41.44 37.46 1.51
N THR A 4 -41.45 36.85 2.70
CA THR A 4 -40.59 35.73 3.03
C THR A 4 -41.31 34.44 2.61
N THR A 5 -41.06 33.97 1.40
CA THR A 5 -41.51 32.64 0.96
C THR A 5 -40.74 31.55 1.70
N THR A 6 -41.34 31.03 2.77
CA THR A 6 -40.91 29.81 3.47
C THR A 6 -41.17 28.61 2.56
N THR A 7 -40.12 28.01 2.02
CA THR A 7 -40.20 26.74 1.28
C THR A 7 -40.47 25.61 2.27
N GLU A 8 -41.73 25.21 2.45
CA GLU A 8 -42.08 24.05 3.27
C GLU A 8 -41.53 22.75 2.65
N ALA A 9 -40.78 21.99 3.45
CA ALA A 9 -40.22 20.71 3.03
C ALA A 9 -41.36 19.69 2.82
N ARG A 10 -41.59 19.30 1.56
CA ARG A 10 -42.63 18.33 1.18
C ARG A 10 -42.28 16.93 1.73
N LEU A 11 -42.92 16.55 2.83
CA LEU A 11 -42.85 15.20 3.40
C LEU A 11 -43.61 14.20 2.53
N LEU A 12 -43.07 12.99 2.38
CA LEU A 12 -43.72 11.87 1.71
C LEU A 12 -44.73 11.18 2.64
N PRO A 13 -45.71 10.42 2.10
CA PRO A 13 -46.61 9.60 2.91
C PRO A 13 -45.82 8.68 3.84
N GLY A 14 -46.10 8.72 5.14
CA GLY A 14 -45.31 8.02 6.17
C GLY A 14 -44.30 8.90 6.92
N GLY A 15 -44.24 10.20 6.64
CA GLY A 15 -43.44 11.15 7.42
C GLY A 15 -41.95 11.17 7.06
N PHE A 16 -41.55 10.48 5.98
CA PHE A 16 -40.17 10.52 5.50
C PHE A 16 -39.93 11.79 4.66
N HIS A 17 -38.76 12.39 4.83
CA HIS A 17 -38.30 13.43 3.92
C HIS A 17 -38.03 12.82 2.54
N ALA A 18 -38.40 13.53 1.47
CA ALA A 18 -38.00 13.16 0.12
C ALA A 18 -36.47 13.09 0.06
N PHE A 19 -35.93 12.01 -0.52
CA PHE A 19 -34.50 11.87 -0.75
C PHE A 19 -34.01 13.04 -1.59
N ASN A 20 -33.26 13.95 -0.97
CA ASN A 20 -32.68 15.13 -1.60
C ASN A 20 -31.15 15.01 -1.51
N PRO A 21 -30.51 14.22 -2.39
CA PRO A 21 -29.07 14.09 -2.38
C PRO A 21 -28.46 15.45 -2.67
N GLN A 22 -27.81 16.06 -1.69
CA GLN A 22 -26.90 17.14 -1.96
C GLN A 22 -25.69 16.54 -2.67
N ALA A 23 -25.68 16.66 -4.00
CA ALA A 23 -24.50 16.36 -4.77
C ALA A 23 -23.48 17.46 -4.48
N ASP A 24 -22.58 17.20 -3.53
CA ASP A 24 -21.38 18.00 -3.36
C ASP A 24 -20.44 17.64 -4.51
N PHE A 25 -20.51 18.41 -5.59
CA PHE A 25 -19.60 18.30 -6.73
C PHE A 25 -18.24 18.98 -6.45
N SER A 26 -17.83 19.11 -5.18
CA SER A 26 -16.52 19.63 -4.83
C SER A 26 -15.44 18.65 -5.30
N ASP A 27 -14.84 18.97 -6.45
CA ASP A 27 -13.60 18.41 -7.01
C ASP A 27 -13.42 16.88 -6.82
N ASN A 28 -13.98 16.08 -7.73
CA ASN A 28 -13.77 14.62 -7.83
C ASN A 28 -12.33 14.27 -8.28
N LYS A 29 -11.34 14.80 -7.57
CA LYS A 29 -9.93 14.47 -7.82
C LYS A 29 -9.62 13.15 -7.14
N GLU A 30 -9.17 12.18 -7.92
CA GLU A 30 -8.73 10.87 -7.41
C GLU A 30 -7.71 11.05 -6.26
N THR A 31 -7.88 10.31 -5.16
CA THR A 31 -7.07 10.51 -3.93
C THR A 31 -5.58 10.27 -4.17
N ASN A 32 -5.27 9.45 -5.16
CA ASN A 32 -3.90 9.19 -5.61
C ASN A 32 -3.19 10.43 -6.17
N VAL A 33 -3.89 11.32 -6.88
CA VAL A 33 -3.34 12.59 -7.39
C VAL A 33 -3.58 13.76 -6.45
N ALA A 34 -4.23 13.53 -5.30
CA ALA A 34 -4.47 14.58 -4.31
C ALA A 34 -3.18 15.14 -3.70
N ARG A 35 -2.10 14.35 -3.69
CA ARG A 35 -0.77 14.74 -3.20
C ARG A 35 0.28 14.65 -4.32
N PRO A 36 1.25 15.59 -4.39
CA PRO A 36 2.35 15.47 -5.33
C PRO A 36 3.27 14.29 -4.96
N LEU A 37 4.02 13.77 -5.94
CA LEU A 37 4.98 12.66 -5.72
C LEU A 37 6.08 13.01 -4.69
N THR A 38 6.33 14.29 -4.46
CA THR A 38 7.28 14.78 -3.45
C THR A 38 6.72 14.77 -2.02
N ASP A 39 5.42 14.55 -1.83
CA ASP A 39 4.74 14.51 -0.52
C ASP A 39 3.68 13.40 -0.48
N ALA A 40 4.08 12.16 -0.73
CA ALA A 40 3.17 11.03 -0.74
C ALA A 40 3.00 10.39 0.65
N VAL A 41 1.93 9.60 0.79
CA VAL A 41 1.77 8.63 1.89
C VAL A 41 1.78 7.23 1.29
N VAL A 42 2.65 6.34 1.79
CA VAL A 42 2.71 4.95 1.32
C VAL A 42 2.58 3.99 2.49
N THR A 43 2.02 2.81 2.23
CA THR A 43 1.87 1.77 3.25
C THR A 43 2.75 0.58 2.89
N ILE A 44 3.65 0.21 3.80
CA ILE A 44 4.51 -0.96 3.64
C ILE A 44 4.02 -2.07 4.56
N ARG A 45 3.54 -3.16 3.99
CA ARG A 45 3.11 -4.36 4.68
C ARG A 45 4.33 -5.21 4.98
N ILE A 46 4.83 -5.14 6.21
CA ILE A 46 5.97 -5.93 6.67
C ILE A 46 5.47 -7.32 7.01
N ILE A 47 5.87 -8.32 6.21
CA ILE A 47 5.44 -9.71 6.36
C ILE A 47 6.53 -10.48 7.09
N LYS A 48 6.17 -11.07 8.22
CA LYS A 48 7.03 -11.97 9.00
C LYS A 48 6.88 -13.42 8.58
N SER A 49 5.67 -13.83 8.20
CA SER A 49 5.39 -15.21 7.78
C SER A 49 4.23 -15.26 6.79
N PHE A 50 4.46 -15.96 5.68
CA PHE A 50 3.42 -16.28 4.69
C PHE A 50 2.49 -17.38 5.21
N GLU A 51 3.03 -18.46 5.78
CA GLU A 51 2.27 -19.60 6.28
C GLU A 51 1.23 -19.19 7.34
N PHE A 52 1.65 -18.36 8.32
CA PHE A 52 0.79 -17.87 9.39
C PHE A 52 0.10 -16.53 9.04
N ARG A 53 0.30 -16.01 7.82
CA ARG A 53 -0.21 -14.72 7.35
C ARG A 53 0.08 -13.55 8.32
N SER A 54 1.24 -13.59 8.97
CA SER A 54 1.64 -12.61 9.96
C SER A 54 2.28 -11.39 9.29
N MET A 55 1.62 -10.23 9.40
CA MET A 55 2.10 -8.96 8.87
C MET A 55 1.81 -7.79 9.82
N LYS A 56 2.56 -6.70 9.66
CA LYS A 56 2.28 -5.40 10.30
C LYS A 56 2.51 -4.27 9.30
N ALA A 57 1.60 -3.30 9.25
CA ALA A 57 1.68 -2.18 8.33
C ALA A 57 2.53 -1.03 8.90
N TYR A 58 3.48 -0.54 8.11
CA TYR A 58 4.26 0.67 8.32
C TYR A 58 3.77 1.75 7.37
N VAL A 59 3.15 2.80 7.91
CA VAL A 59 2.66 3.94 7.12
C VAL A 59 3.71 5.04 7.15
N ILE A 60 4.29 5.34 5.99
CA ILE A 60 5.25 6.42 5.83
C ILE A 60 4.51 7.63 5.26
N LYS A 61 4.55 8.74 5.98
CA LYS A 61 3.98 10.01 5.55
C LYS A 61 5.07 10.93 5.05
N ASN A 62 4.70 11.84 4.15
CA ASN A 62 5.58 12.90 3.64
C ASN A 62 6.86 12.35 3.00
N ILE A 63 6.73 11.27 2.22
CA ILE A 63 7.84 10.68 1.49
C ILE A 63 7.94 11.31 0.10
N ASP A 64 9.16 11.67 -0.28
CA ASP A 64 9.48 12.09 -1.64
C ASP A 64 9.84 10.85 -2.48
N LEU A 65 8.91 10.46 -3.35
CA LEU A 65 9.03 9.30 -4.23
C LEU A 65 10.00 9.53 -5.38
N THR A 66 10.29 10.80 -5.71
CA THR A 66 11.18 11.17 -6.82
C THR A 66 12.65 11.03 -6.46
N THR A 67 12.97 11.04 -5.16
CA THR A 67 14.35 10.93 -4.65
C THR A 67 14.60 9.66 -3.85
N THR A 68 13.56 9.11 -3.18
CA THR A 68 13.73 7.89 -2.40
C THR A 68 13.93 6.68 -3.31
N THR A 69 15.01 5.94 -3.09
CA THR A 69 15.31 4.71 -3.84
C THR A 69 14.73 3.47 -3.19
N VAL A 70 14.62 2.37 -3.95
CA VAL A 70 14.13 1.08 -3.43
C VAL A 70 14.98 0.63 -2.24
N ALA A 71 16.31 0.68 -2.36
CA ALA A 71 17.23 0.30 -1.28
C ALA A 71 17.06 1.18 -0.02
N GLN A 72 16.85 2.48 -0.19
CA GLN A 72 16.59 3.39 0.93
C GLN A 72 15.26 3.06 1.63
N LEU A 73 14.21 2.70 0.87
CA LEU A 73 12.93 2.27 1.45
C LEU A 73 13.09 0.98 2.27
N GLU A 74 13.82 -0.01 1.76
CA GLU A 74 14.09 -1.25 2.49
C GLU A 74 14.82 -0.98 3.82
N GLU A 75 15.81 -0.08 3.80
CA GLU A 75 16.56 0.27 5.00
C GLU A 75 15.69 1.01 6.02
N LYS A 76 14.86 1.97 5.57
CA LYS A 76 13.86 2.62 6.44
C LYS A 76 12.95 1.59 7.11
N CYS A 77 12.48 0.59 6.37
CA CYS A 77 11.63 -0.46 6.91
C CYS A 77 12.36 -1.32 7.95
N ARG A 78 13.61 -1.72 7.69
CA ARG A 78 14.42 -2.47 8.67
C ARG A 78 14.65 -1.68 9.95
N GLN A 79 14.96 -0.39 9.82
CA GLN A 79 15.16 0.51 10.95
C GLN A 79 13.88 0.71 11.77
N GLU A 80 12.74 0.85 11.11
CA GLU A 80 11.43 0.96 11.75
C GLU A 80 11.13 -0.29 12.59
N VAL A 81 11.31 -1.48 12.00
CA VAL A 81 11.08 -2.76 12.69
C VAL A 81 11.98 -2.89 13.93
N LYS A 82 13.26 -2.50 13.83
CA LYS A 82 14.23 -2.58 14.93
C LYS A 82 13.92 -1.60 16.06
N SER A 83 13.58 -0.36 15.73
CA SER A 83 13.43 0.74 16.69
C SER A 83 12.04 0.75 17.36
N ASN A 84 10.96 0.67 16.58
CA ASN A 84 9.61 0.89 17.07
C ASN A 84 9.12 -0.29 17.95
N SER A 85 8.62 0.02 19.14
CA SER A 85 8.12 -0.97 20.10
C SER A 85 6.89 -1.73 19.59
N ALA A 86 6.11 -1.14 18.68
CA ALA A 86 4.95 -1.77 18.05
C ALA A 86 5.33 -3.00 17.20
N TYR A 87 6.60 -3.12 16.82
CA TYR A 87 7.18 -4.23 16.06
C TYR A 87 7.89 -5.25 16.95
N ARG A 88 7.65 -5.27 18.27
CA ARG A 88 8.31 -6.21 19.21
C ARG A 88 8.33 -7.66 18.72
N ALA A 89 7.23 -8.17 18.18
CA ALA A 89 7.13 -9.54 17.66
C ALA A 89 7.86 -9.77 16.31
N PHE A 90 8.29 -8.71 15.64
CA PHE A 90 8.94 -8.70 14.34
C PHE A 90 10.45 -8.37 14.44
N LYS A 91 10.92 -7.83 15.58
CA LYS A 91 12.32 -7.36 15.76
C LYS A 91 13.38 -8.39 15.37
N SER A 92 13.24 -9.63 15.80
CA SER A 92 14.20 -10.71 15.48
C SER A 92 14.20 -11.12 14.00
N TYR A 93 13.21 -10.67 13.24
CA TYR A 93 13.05 -10.96 11.82
C TYR A 93 13.55 -9.80 10.93
N ALA A 94 13.89 -8.63 11.51
CA ALA A 94 14.23 -7.43 10.75
C ALA A 94 15.37 -7.65 9.74
N ASP A 95 16.42 -8.37 10.14
CA ASP A 95 17.61 -8.64 9.30
C ASP A 95 17.36 -9.68 8.20
N LYS A 96 16.20 -10.35 8.23
CA LYS A 96 15.78 -11.30 7.19
C LYS A 96 14.94 -10.64 6.10
N LEU A 97 14.54 -9.38 6.27
CA LEU A 97 13.73 -8.66 5.30
C LEU A 97 14.63 -8.05 4.21
N ASP A 98 14.43 -8.49 2.96
CA ASP A 98 15.35 -8.21 1.86
C ASP A 98 14.65 -7.87 0.53
N THR A 99 13.33 -8.05 0.43
CA THR A 99 12.61 -7.92 -0.83
C THR A 99 11.31 -7.17 -0.68
N LEU A 100 11.15 -6.13 -1.50
CA LEU A 100 9.90 -5.41 -1.72
C LEU A 100 9.13 -5.97 -2.91
N LYS A 101 7.80 -5.88 -2.86
CA LYS A 101 6.90 -6.17 -3.98
C LYS A 101 5.76 -5.16 -3.99
N LEU A 102 5.35 -4.68 -5.15
CA LEU A 102 4.11 -3.89 -5.25
C LEU A 102 2.92 -4.77 -4.86
N TYR A 103 2.04 -4.28 -3.98
CA TYR A 103 0.86 -5.03 -3.53
C TYR A 103 -0.38 -4.59 -4.31
N THR A 104 -0.67 -3.29 -4.28
CA THR A 104 -1.75 -2.66 -5.05
C THR A 104 -1.28 -1.33 -5.62
N ARG A 105 -1.67 -1.04 -6.85
CA ARG A 105 -1.61 0.30 -7.46
C ARG A 105 -2.98 0.95 -7.37
N ALA A 106 -3.09 2.28 -7.53
CA ALA A 106 -4.41 2.89 -7.59
C ALA A 106 -5.21 2.26 -8.75
N HIS A 107 -6.50 2.00 -8.49
CA HIS A 107 -7.43 1.37 -9.43
C HIS A 107 -7.14 -0.10 -9.80
N GLY A 108 -6.16 -0.76 -9.16
CA GLY A 108 -5.92 -2.19 -9.32
C GLY A 108 -6.94 -3.06 -8.56
N SER A 109 -7.27 -4.24 -9.09
CA SER A 109 -8.08 -5.22 -8.36
C SER A 109 -7.33 -5.74 -7.14
N LYS A 110 -7.99 -5.78 -5.99
CA LYS A 110 -7.42 -6.39 -4.78
C LYS A 110 -7.20 -7.88 -5.01
N THR A 111 -6.04 -8.39 -4.62
CA THR A 111 -5.76 -9.84 -4.65
C THR A 111 -6.68 -10.60 -3.69
N THR A 112 -7.01 -11.84 -4.04
CA THR A 112 -7.75 -12.77 -3.17
C THR A 112 -6.89 -13.32 -2.03
N ASN A 113 -5.56 -13.28 -2.17
CA ASN A 113 -4.64 -13.72 -1.12
C ASN A 113 -4.36 -12.57 -0.13
N LEU A 114 -4.72 -12.82 1.13
CA LEU A 114 -4.68 -11.82 2.21
C LEU A 114 -3.25 -11.41 2.60
N ILE A 115 -2.23 -12.23 2.37
CA ILE A 115 -0.87 -11.90 2.80
C ILE A 115 -0.04 -11.23 1.70
N ILE A 116 -0.15 -11.69 0.45
CA ILE A 116 0.58 -11.14 -0.70
C ILE A 116 -0.16 -11.44 -2.00
N ASN A 117 0.00 -10.62 -3.03
CA ASN A 117 -0.49 -10.95 -4.38
C ASN A 117 0.40 -12.07 -4.99
N LEU A 118 -0.19 -12.98 -5.76
CA LEU A 118 0.52 -14.13 -6.36
C LEU A 118 0.50 -14.11 -7.90
N ASP A 119 -0.37 -13.30 -8.47
CA ASP A 119 -0.64 -13.09 -9.89
C ASP A 119 0.35 -12.14 -10.60
N HIS A 120 1.15 -11.41 -9.83
CA HIS A 120 2.12 -10.44 -10.36
C HIS A 120 3.55 -10.75 -9.89
N SER A 121 4.18 -11.78 -10.45
CA SER A 121 5.59 -12.10 -10.14
C SER A 121 6.57 -11.03 -10.64
N ASP A 122 6.19 -10.30 -11.67
CA ASP A 122 6.95 -9.20 -12.28
C ASP A 122 7.04 -7.95 -11.39
N TRP A 123 6.22 -7.87 -10.33
CA TRP A 123 6.20 -6.74 -9.39
C TRP A 123 7.17 -6.85 -8.22
N VAL A 124 7.93 -7.94 -8.14
CA VAL A 124 8.97 -8.11 -7.12
C VAL A 124 10.14 -7.20 -7.46
N LEU A 125 10.55 -6.30 -6.57
CA LEU A 125 11.57 -5.30 -6.89
C LEU A 125 12.97 -5.91 -6.75
N GLN A 126 13.56 -6.34 -7.87
CA GLN A 126 14.93 -6.91 -7.95
C GLN A 126 15.71 -6.25 -9.09
N ASP A 127 17.03 -6.16 -8.98
CA ASP A 127 17.86 -5.51 -10.01
C ASP A 127 17.59 -6.07 -11.42
N LYS A 128 17.36 -7.38 -11.52
CA LYS A 128 17.09 -8.06 -12.80
C LYS A 128 15.81 -7.60 -13.52
N ASN A 129 14.83 -7.03 -12.81
CA ASN A 129 13.55 -6.61 -13.41
C ASN A 129 13.23 -5.13 -13.17
N LEU A 130 13.99 -4.41 -12.36
CA LEU A 130 13.82 -2.97 -12.16
C LEU A 130 13.95 -2.19 -13.48
N GLY A 131 14.81 -2.62 -14.40
CA GLY A 131 14.91 -1.97 -15.70
C GLY A 131 13.62 -2.04 -16.52
N ALA A 132 12.91 -3.17 -16.47
CA ALA A 132 11.60 -3.31 -17.13
C ALA A 132 10.51 -2.47 -16.44
N LEU A 133 10.49 -2.46 -15.10
CA LEU A 133 9.52 -1.67 -14.32
C LEU A 133 9.71 -0.17 -14.51
N ALA A 134 10.96 0.31 -14.48
CA ALA A 134 11.33 1.70 -14.66
C ALA A 134 11.42 2.13 -16.12
N LYS A 135 11.27 1.20 -17.07
CA LYS A 135 11.44 1.43 -18.52
C LYS A 135 12.77 2.11 -18.86
N ALA A 136 13.85 1.68 -18.19
CA ALA A 136 15.19 2.25 -18.32
C ALA A 136 16.26 1.15 -18.17
N GLU A 137 17.42 1.35 -18.76
CA GLU A 137 18.54 0.40 -18.66
C GLU A 137 19.36 0.64 -17.38
N GLN A 138 20.12 -0.38 -16.96
CA GLN A 138 21.09 -0.29 -15.85
C GLN A 138 20.48 0.15 -14.51
N LYS A 139 19.23 -0.24 -14.26
CA LYS A 139 18.50 0.03 -13.03
C LYS A 139 18.75 -1.03 -11.97
N THR A 140 19.07 -0.59 -10.77
CA THR A 140 19.28 -1.39 -9.56
C THR A 140 18.49 -0.79 -8.40
N LYS A 141 18.37 -1.51 -7.29
CA LYS A 141 17.66 -1.01 -6.09
C LYS A 141 18.25 0.30 -5.56
N GLU A 142 19.55 0.52 -5.75
CA GLU A 142 20.29 1.68 -5.27
C GLU A 142 20.03 2.95 -6.09
N ASN A 143 19.74 2.81 -7.39
CA ASN A 143 19.59 3.94 -8.32
C ASN A 143 18.18 4.11 -8.90
N THR A 144 17.26 3.21 -8.56
CA THR A 144 15.86 3.28 -9.00
C THR A 144 15.01 3.94 -7.92
N THR A 145 14.33 5.02 -8.27
CA THR A 145 13.44 5.74 -7.35
C THR A 145 12.05 5.10 -7.32
N LEU A 146 11.29 5.37 -6.26
CA LEU A 146 9.93 4.82 -6.12
C LEU A 146 9.01 5.35 -7.23
N ALA A 147 9.15 6.61 -7.62
CA ALA A 147 8.38 7.19 -8.73
C ALA A 147 8.66 6.49 -10.07
N GLU A 148 9.90 6.07 -10.33
CA GLU A 148 10.27 5.41 -11.60
C GLU A 148 9.55 4.07 -11.79
N ILE A 149 9.28 3.34 -10.71
CA ILE A 149 8.55 2.06 -10.74
C ILE A 149 7.02 2.22 -10.61
N GLY A 150 6.54 3.47 -10.69
CA GLY A 150 5.12 3.81 -10.64
C GLY A 150 4.51 3.74 -9.24
N VAL A 151 5.31 3.96 -8.18
CA VAL A 151 4.75 4.22 -6.85
C VAL A 151 4.21 5.65 -6.84
N GLU A 152 3.05 5.80 -6.24
CA GLU A 152 2.22 7.00 -6.18
C GLU A 152 1.56 7.09 -4.78
N ASN A 153 0.84 8.18 -4.50
CA ASN A 153 0.19 8.36 -3.20
C ASN A 153 -0.76 7.20 -2.88
N GLU A 154 -0.77 6.76 -1.63
CA GLU A 154 -1.58 5.62 -1.14
C GLU A 154 -1.20 4.25 -1.74
N THR A 155 -0.07 4.14 -2.45
CA THR A 155 0.45 2.83 -2.90
C THR A 155 0.74 1.94 -1.70
N GLU A 156 0.38 0.66 -1.84
CA GLU A 156 0.76 -0.38 -0.89
C GLU A 156 1.88 -1.26 -1.48
N LEU A 157 2.93 -1.49 -0.68
CA LEU A 157 4.01 -2.43 -0.98
C LEU A 157 4.08 -3.48 0.12
N SER A 158 4.58 -4.67 -0.20
CA SER A 158 4.91 -5.71 0.76
C SER A 158 6.42 -5.82 0.92
N PHE A 159 6.91 -5.92 2.16
CA PHE A 159 8.33 -6.14 2.47
C PHE A 159 8.51 -7.45 3.23
N PHE A 160 9.35 -8.35 2.73
CA PHE A 160 9.45 -9.73 3.19
C PHE A 160 10.84 -10.33 2.94
N ASN A 161 11.02 -11.56 3.42
CA ASN A 161 12.18 -12.40 3.10
C ASN A 161 11.94 -13.16 1.79
N LYS A 162 12.85 -13.02 0.82
CA LYS A 162 12.68 -13.62 -0.51
C LYS A 162 12.62 -15.15 -0.49
N GLU A 163 13.50 -15.77 0.29
CA GLU A 163 13.58 -17.23 0.38
C GLU A 163 12.26 -17.82 0.91
N ALA A 164 11.69 -17.22 1.96
CA ALA A 164 10.39 -17.60 2.50
C ALA A 164 9.24 -17.40 1.50
N TYR A 165 9.31 -16.36 0.67
CA TYR A 165 8.34 -16.13 -0.41
C TYR A 165 8.42 -17.22 -1.49
N GLU A 166 9.64 -17.58 -1.92
CA GLU A 166 9.86 -18.62 -2.92
C GLU A 166 9.43 -20.00 -2.40
N ALA A 167 9.70 -20.30 -1.14
CA ALA A 167 9.20 -21.52 -0.48
C ALA A 167 7.66 -21.56 -0.44
N PHE A 168 7.01 -20.43 -0.12
CA PHE A 168 5.56 -20.33 -0.11
C PHE A 168 4.94 -20.43 -1.51
N LEU A 169 5.63 -20.00 -2.57
CA LEU A 169 5.15 -20.21 -3.94
C LEU A 169 5.17 -21.69 -4.33
N ALA A 170 6.17 -22.46 -3.85
CA ALA A 170 6.28 -23.89 -4.13
C ALA A 170 5.23 -24.72 -3.38
N ASP A 171 4.87 -24.32 -2.16
CA ASP A 171 3.79 -24.90 -1.37
C ASP A 171 2.98 -23.80 -0.66
N PRO A 172 1.89 -23.30 -1.28
CA PRO A 172 1.08 -22.21 -0.73
C PRO A 172 0.11 -22.70 0.36
N SER A 173 0.61 -23.50 1.30
CA SER A 173 -0.15 -23.96 2.45
C SER A 173 -0.20 -22.89 3.53
N THR A 174 -1.38 -22.67 4.10
CA THR A 174 -1.57 -21.70 5.19
C THR A 174 -1.92 -22.42 6.47
N LYS A 175 -1.17 -22.11 7.53
CA LYS A 175 -1.38 -22.65 8.87
C LYS A 175 -2.22 -21.67 9.66
N TRP A 176 -3.14 -22.21 10.44
CA TRP A 176 -3.95 -21.43 11.37
C TRP A 176 -3.13 -21.33 12.66
N ASP A 177 -3.04 -20.14 13.25
CA ASP A 177 -2.56 -20.03 14.63
C ASP A 177 -3.55 -20.81 15.50
N ALA A 178 -3.14 -21.99 15.97
CA ALA A 178 -3.88 -22.76 16.96
C ALA A 178 -3.70 -22.07 18.32
N THR A 179 -4.24 -20.86 18.48
CA THR A 179 -4.36 -20.20 19.79
C THR A 179 -5.57 -19.28 19.71
N GLY A 180 -6.64 -19.70 20.39
CA GLY A 180 -7.80 -18.86 20.67
C GLY A 180 -7.50 -17.80 21.72
#